data_AF-A0A821S7M6-F1
#
_entry.id   AF-A0A821S7M6-F1
#
_cell.length_a   1.000
_cell.length_b   1.000
_cell.length_c   1.000
_cell.angle_alpha   90.00
_cell.angle_beta   90.00
_cell.angle_gamma   90.00
#
_symmetry.space_group_name_H-M   'P 1'
#
loop_
_entity.id
_entity.type
_entity.pdbx_description
1 polymer ?
#
loop_
_entity_poly.entity_id
_entity_poly.type
_entity_poly.pdbx_seq_one_letter_code
_entity_poly.pdbx_strand_id
1 'polypeptide(L)'
;EEPIYSRDNIHILRSKQTWLKEARQVNHGEEPYKIVEGRIKNIDRKMGVTTRPELELFGEWQTSEYVPPVAKDGIVPCNEYGNVDLFKPEMLPHGCVHIVEPNAARLCKKLGINYAEAITGFDAHGGGSHPVMEGIVICKEYEQTLRDALEQQKQIAIEKEIKKKEDRIYKNWRKLIRGLIIKQNLAKKYADDDIDGTEMATDAKYQWPILPKDDNDNDEDFM
;
A
#
# COMPACT_ATOMS: atom_id res chain seq x y z
N GLU A 1 -15.00 -52.67 -12.34
CA GLU A 1 -15.51 -52.05 -11.11
C GLU A 1 -14.50 -51.01 -10.67
N GLU A 2 -14.96 -49.81 -10.29
CA GLU A 2 -14.09 -48.74 -9.80
C GLU A 2 -14.00 -48.82 -8.27
N PRO A 3 -12.80 -48.69 -7.68
CA PRO A 3 -12.64 -48.74 -6.24
C PRO A 3 -13.22 -47.48 -5.58
N ILE A 4 -14.08 -47.66 -4.57
CA ILE A 4 -14.73 -46.59 -3.80
C ILE A 4 -14.06 -46.50 -2.43
N TYR A 5 -13.57 -45.31 -2.07
CA TYR A 5 -12.89 -45.05 -0.79
C TYR A 5 -13.68 -44.06 0.08
N SER A 6 -13.66 -44.24 1.40
CA SER A 6 -14.20 -43.23 2.34
C SER A 6 -13.35 -41.97 2.33
N ARG A 7 -13.98 -40.80 2.43
CA ARG A 7 -13.28 -39.51 2.52
C ARG A 7 -12.41 -39.40 3.77
N ASP A 8 -12.74 -40.12 4.84
CA ASP A 8 -11.98 -40.11 6.10
C ASP A 8 -10.57 -40.71 5.94
N ASN A 9 -10.39 -41.56 4.92
CA ASN A 9 -9.09 -42.17 4.58
C ASN A 9 -8.34 -41.39 3.50
N ILE A 10 -8.84 -40.23 3.07
CA ILE A 10 -8.23 -39.39 2.06
C ILE A 10 -7.57 -38.21 2.75
N HIS A 11 -6.25 -38.17 2.70
CA HIS A 11 -5.48 -37.08 3.28
C HIS A 11 -4.90 -36.14 2.22
N ILE A 12 -4.92 -34.85 2.52
CA ILE A 12 -4.34 -33.82 1.66
C ILE A 12 -2.85 -33.71 1.97
N LEU A 13 -2.03 -33.89 0.94
CA LEU A 13 -0.59 -33.63 1.03
C LEU A 13 -0.28 -32.24 0.49
N ARG A 14 0.61 -31.52 1.17
CA ARG A 14 1.04 -30.18 0.78
C ARG A 14 2.56 -30.06 0.87
N SER A 15 3.13 -29.11 0.14
CA SER A 15 4.55 -28.80 0.25
C SER A 15 4.86 -28.08 1.56
N LYS A 16 6.13 -28.07 1.98
CA LYS A 16 6.61 -27.35 3.18
C LYS A 16 6.14 -25.90 3.22
N GLN A 17 6.26 -25.19 2.10
CA GLN A 17 5.83 -23.78 1.98
C GLN A 17 4.31 -23.61 2.13
N THR A 18 3.51 -24.53 1.60
CA THR A 18 2.05 -24.46 1.72
C THR A 18 1.60 -24.81 3.13
N TRP A 19 2.30 -25.72 3.83
CA TRP A 19 2.09 -25.95 5.26
C TRP A 19 2.45 -24.73 6.12
N LEU A 20 3.53 -24.01 5.77
CA LEU A 20 3.90 -22.77 6.46
C LEU A 20 2.79 -21.71 6.37
N LYS A 21 2.13 -21.58 5.22
CA LYS A 21 0.96 -20.69 5.07
C LYS A 21 -0.21 -21.07 5.97
N GLU A 22 -0.28 -22.34 6.38
CA GLU A 22 -1.26 -22.83 7.35
C GLU A 22 -0.79 -22.70 8.80
N ALA A 23 0.32 -21.99 9.08
CA ALA A 23 0.99 -21.95 10.37
C ALA A 23 1.40 -23.33 10.90
N ARG A 24 1.89 -24.19 10.01
CA ARG A 24 2.44 -25.50 10.36
C ARG A 24 3.84 -25.68 9.80
N GLN A 25 4.68 -26.39 10.53
CA GLN A 25 6.04 -26.72 10.12
C GLN A 25 6.19 -28.25 10.02
N VAL A 26 6.87 -28.72 8.97
CA VAL A 26 7.24 -30.15 8.87
C VAL A 26 8.27 -30.45 9.97
N ASN A 27 8.04 -31.54 10.69
CA ASN A 27 8.92 -31.92 11.80
C ASN A 27 10.35 -32.20 11.28
N HIS A 28 11.34 -31.93 12.12
CA HIS A 28 12.73 -32.08 11.75
C HIS A 28 13.06 -33.56 11.45
N GLY A 29 13.61 -33.83 10.26
CA GLY A 29 14.03 -35.18 9.85
C GLY A 29 12.93 -36.04 9.22
N GLU A 30 11.72 -35.50 9.01
CA GLU A 30 10.66 -36.20 8.28
C GLU A 30 10.98 -36.35 6.79
N GLU A 31 10.80 -37.55 6.26
CA GLU A 31 10.89 -37.82 4.82
C GLU A 31 9.57 -37.49 4.11
N PRO A 32 9.61 -37.00 2.86
CA PRO A 32 8.39 -36.69 2.12
C PRO A 32 7.56 -37.95 1.88
N TYR A 33 6.27 -37.90 2.22
CA TYR A 33 5.35 -39.02 1.94
C TYR A 33 5.22 -39.29 0.44
N LYS A 34 5.26 -38.23 -0.37
CA LYS A 34 5.22 -38.33 -1.83
C LYS A 34 6.07 -37.26 -2.48
N ILE A 35 6.84 -37.65 -3.50
CA ILE A 35 7.54 -36.73 -4.38
C ILE A 35 6.79 -36.70 -5.72
N VAL A 36 6.50 -35.51 -6.22
CA VAL A 36 5.81 -35.30 -7.51
C VAL A 36 6.57 -34.33 -8.38
N GLU A 37 6.29 -34.33 -9.68
CA GLU A 37 6.81 -33.29 -10.57
C GLU A 37 6.14 -31.94 -10.27
N GLY A 38 6.95 -30.96 -9.91
CA GLY A 38 6.56 -29.58 -9.72
C GLY A 38 6.42 -28.79 -11.03
N ARG A 39 5.90 -27.57 -10.90
CA ARG A 39 5.80 -26.63 -12.02
C ARG A 39 7.15 -25.94 -12.26
N ILE A 40 7.57 -25.85 -13.52
CA ILE A 40 8.73 -25.04 -13.93
C ILE A 40 8.42 -23.56 -13.70
N LYS A 41 9.32 -22.85 -13.01
CA LYS A 41 9.16 -21.42 -12.76
C LYS A 41 9.28 -20.64 -14.07
N ASN A 42 8.61 -19.49 -14.17
CA ASN A 42 8.63 -18.66 -15.37
C ASN A 42 10.05 -18.24 -15.77
N ILE A 43 10.94 -18.01 -14.79
CA ILE A 43 12.34 -17.66 -15.00
C ILE A 43 13.10 -18.83 -15.65
N ASP A 44 12.96 -20.02 -15.08
CA ASP A 44 13.62 -21.24 -15.59
C ASP A 44 13.13 -21.57 -17.01
N ARG A 45 11.84 -21.39 -17.28
CA ARG A 45 11.28 -21.55 -18.62
C ARG A 45 11.89 -20.56 -19.61
N LYS A 46 12.13 -19.30 -19.23
CA LYS A 46 12.83 -18.30 -20.07
C LYS A 46 14.30 -18.67 -20.30
N MET A 47 14.92 -19.35 -19.33
CA MET A 47 16.30 -19.85 -19.43
C MET A 47 16.41 -21.17 -20.21
N GLY A 48 15.30 -21.67 -20.79
CA GLY A 48 15.30 -22.90 -21.59
C GLY A 48 15.31 -24.20 -20.78
N VAL A 49 15.06 -24.13 -19.47
CA VAL A 49 14.96 -25.32 -18.62
C VAL A 49 13.67 -26.07 -18.93
N THR A 50 13.81 -27.34 -19.34
CA THR A 50 12.68 -28.24 -19.66
C THR A 50 12.41 -29.27 -18.57
N THR A 51 13.36 -29.51 -17.67
CA THR A 51 13.21 -30.44 -16.55
C THR A 51 12.32 -29.84 -15.48
N ARG A 52 11.33 -30.62 -15.04
CA ARG A 52 10.44 -30.25 -13.93
C ARG A 52 11.15 -30.48 -12.60
N PRO A 53 11.12 -29.52 -11.67
CA PRO A 53 11.70 -29.72 -10.35
C PRO A 53 10.88 -30.75 -9.57
N GLU A 54 11.51 -31.56 -8.74
CA GLU A 54 10.80 -32.42 -7.80
C GLU A 54 10.16 -31.57 -6.69
N LEU A 55 8.94 -31.91 -6.32
CA LEU A 55 8.17 -31.28 -5.27
C LEU A 55 7.84 -32.31 -4.19
N GLU A 56 8.44 -32.11 -3.03
CA GLU A 56 8.18 -32.88 -1.82
C GLU A 56 6.81 -32.52 -1.22
N LEU A 57 6.00 -33.54 -0.92
CA LEU A 57 4.69 -33.40 -0.30
C LEU A 57 4.64 -34.15 1.04
N PHE A 58 4.05 -33.50 2.02
CA PHE A 58 3.94 -33.97 3.40
C PHE A 58 2.47 -34.00 3.83
N GLY A 59 2.11 -34.99 4.65
CA GLY A 59 0.81 -35.06 5.30
C GLY A 59 0.76 -34.26 6.58
N GLU A 60 -0.44 -34.02 7.10
CA GLU A 60 -0.65 -33.27 8.35
C GLU A 60 0.05 -33.94 9.55
N TRP A 61 0.08 -35.28 9.60
CA TRP A 61 0.73 -36.06 10.66
C TRP A 61 2.26 -35.88 10.71
N GLN A 62 2.87 -35.38 9.63
CA GLN A 62 4.31 -35.09 9.57
C GLN A 62 4.62 -33.63 9.97
N THR A 63 3.61 -32.88 10.39
CA THR A 63 3.73 -31.46 10.69
C THR A 63 3.28 -31.16 12.12
N SER A 64 3.95 -30.20 12.75
CA SER A 64 3.57 -29.59 14.02
C SER A 64 3.12 -28.15 13.82
N GLU A 65 2.49 -27.59 14.85
CA GLU A 65 2.14 -26.17 14.89
C GLU A 65 3.40 -25.31 14.80
N TYR A 66 3.34 -24.26 13.99
CA TYR A 66 4.47 -23.35 13.81
C TYR A 66 4.73 -22.57 15.10
N VAL A 67 5.96 -22.65 15.60
CA VAL A 67 6.39 -21.86 16.76
C VAL A 67 7.09 -20.60 16.25
N PRO A 68 6.48 -19.40 16.43
CA PRO A 68 7.07 -18.17 15.94
C PRO A 68 8.33 -17.79 16.76
N PRO A 69 9.32 -17.14 16.14
CA PRO A 69 10.52 -16.70 16.83
C PRO A 69 10.20 -15.63 17.89
N VAL A 70 11.05 -15.54 18.91
CA VAL A 70 10.93 -14.53 19.98
C VAL A 70 11.78 -13.31 19.62
N ALA A 71 11.21 -12.12 19.73
CA ALA A 71 11.96 -10.88 19.57
C ALA A 71 12.94 -10.67 20.73
N LYS A 72 14.16 -10.25 20.42
CA LYS A 72 15.23 -10.00 21.40
C LYS A 72 15.86 -8.65 21.13
N ASP A 73 16.18 -7.94 22.22
CA ASP A 73 16.91 -6.65 22.19
C ASP A 73 16.25 -5.58 21.31
N GLY A 74 14.91 -5.58 21.24
CA GLY A 74 14.15 -4.64 20.41
C GLY A 74 14.28 -4.90 18.91
N ILE A 75 14.82 -6.05 18.49
CA ILE A 75 14.97 -6.45 17.08
C ILE A 75 13.89 -7.46 16.71
N VAL A 76 13.21 -7.19 15.60
CA VAL A 76 12.21 -8.09 15.03
C VAL A 76 12.92 -9.20 14.26
N PRO A 77 12.61 -10.49 14.53
CA PRO A 77 13.19 -11.60 13.79
C PRO A 77 12.61 -11.64 12.37
N CYS A 78 13.48 -11.55 11.36
CA CYS A 78 13.09 -11.56 9.95
C CYS A 78 13.50 -12.85 9.23
N ASN A 79 12.86 -13.11 8.09
CA ASN A 79 13.28 -14.12 7.12
C ASN A 79 14.50 -13.65 6.29
N GLU A 80 14.97 -14.50 5.38
CA GLU A 80 16.12 -14.22 4.50
C GLU A 80 15.94 -12.97 3.62
N TYR A 81 14.69 -12.54 3.40
CA TYR A 81 14.35 -11.37 2.61
C TYR A 81 14.21 -10.09 3.47
N GLY A 82 14.39 -10.18 4.79
CA GLY A 82 14.25 -9.06 5.71
C GLY A 82 12.81 -8.76 6.15
N ASN A 83 11.85 -9.65 5.82
CA ASN A 83 10.43 -9.48 6.12
C ASN A 83 9.94 -10.54 7.12
N VAL A 84 8.72 -10.39 7.64
CA VAL A 84 8.06 -11.40 8.48
C VAL A 84 6.91 -12.03 7.70
N ASP A 85 6.93 -13.36 7.59
CA ASP A 85 5.83 -14.13 6.99
C ASP A 85 4.68 -14.26 8.01
N LEU A 86 3.61 -13.48 7.82
CA LEU A 86 2.48 -13.37 8.75
C LEU A 86 1.17 -13.77 8.06
N PHE A 87 1.08 -15.02 7.62
CA PHE A 87 -0.12 -15.55 6.93
C PHE A 87 -1.30 -15.79 7.88
N LYS A 88 -1.01 -16.09 9.15
CA LYS A 88 -1.98 -16.25 10.23
C LYS A 88 -1.57 -15.41 11.44
N PRO A 89 -2.52 -14.97 12.28
CA PRO A 89 -2.21 -14.20 13.49
C PRO A 89 -1.27 -14.92 14.46
N GLU A 90 -1.32 -16.26 14.51
CA GLU A 90 -0.48 -17.10 15.37
C GLU A 90 1.00 -17.10 14.97
N MET A 91 1.33 -16.68 13.74
CA MET A 91 2.71 -16.59 13.26
C MET A 91 3.43 -15.33 13.75
N LEU A 92 2.76 -14.47 14.52
CA LEU A 92 3.35 -13.24 15.05
C LEU A 92 4.49 -13.58 16.02
N PRO A 93 5.70 -13.04 15.80
CA PRO A 93 6.81 -13.20 16.74
C PRO A 93 6.42 -12.79 18.17
N HIS A 94 6.82 -13.60 19.14
CA HIS A 94 6.54 -13.30 20.53
C HIS A 94 7.25 -12.00 20.95
N GLY A 95 6.52 -11.11 21.61
CA GLY A 95 7.03 -9.78 21.98
C GLY A 95 6.90 -8.73 20.87
N CYS A 96 6.32 -9.08 19.72
CA CYS A 96 6.00 -8.14 18.64
C CYS A 96 4.51 -7.83 18.55
N VAL A 97 4.20 -6.76 17.81
CA VAL A 97 2.86 -6.31 17.47
C VAL A 97 2.80 -6.01 15.98
N HIS A 98 1.72 -6.42 15.33
CA HIS A 98 1.43 -6.10 13.94
C HIS A 98 0.56 -4.85 13.85
N ILE A 99 1.01 -3.85 13.08
CA ILE A 99 0.34 -2.56 12.91
C ILE A 99 0.04 -2.36 11.42
N VAL A 100 -1.26 -2.32 11.11
CA VAL A 100 -1.78 -2.10 9.76
C VAL A 100 -2.20 -0.64 9.62
N GLU A 101 -1.21 0.25 9.47
CA GLU A 101 -1.44 1.68 9.30
C GLU A 101 -0.62 2.22 8.11
N PRO A 102 -1.20 3.08 7.27
CA PRO A 102 -0.48 3.68 6.16
C PRO A 102 0.66 4.56 6.70
N ASN A 103 1.79 4.55 6.01
CA ASN A 103 3.01 5.29 6.38
C ASN A 103 3.70 4.85 7.69
N ALA A 104 3.25 3.79 8.35
CA ALA A 104 3.90 3.29 9.57
C ALA A 104 5.39 3.00 9.36
N ALA A 105 5.75 2.30 8.27
CA ALA A 105 7.15 2.03 7.91
C ALA A 105 8.00 3.30 7.79
N ARG A 106 7.44 4.38 7.22
CA ARG A 106 8.13 5.66 7.07
C ARG A 106 8.35 6.35 8.42
N LEU A 107 7.38 6.26 9.33
CA LEU A 107 7.52 6.79 10.69
C LEU A 107 8.54 5.99 11.50
N CYS A 108 8.55 4.67 11.41
CA CYS A 108 9.56 3.85 12.08
C CYS A 108 10.98 4.24 11.65
N LYS A 109 11.22 4.45 10.34
CA LYS A 109 12.50 4.97 9.84
C LYS A 109 12.86 6.34 10.44
N LYS A 110 11.88 7.23 10.61
CA LYS A 110 12.09 8.57 11.18
C LYS A 110 12.40 8.51 12.68
N LEU A 111 11.78 7.58 13.40
CA LEU A 111 11.95 7.39 14.84
C LEU A 111 13.16 6.50 15.19
N GLY A 112 13.77 5.84 14.20
CA GLY A 112 14.89 4.91 14.43
C GLY A 112 14.47 3.58 15.07
N ILE A 113 13.18 3.21 14.98
CA ILE A 113 12.64 1.97 15.54
C ILE A 113 12.89 0.83 14.56
N ASN A 114 13.39 -0.30 15.06
CA ASN A 114 13.53 -1.52 14.25
C ASN A 114 12.13 -2.07 13.91
N TYR A 115 11.91 -2.34 12.62
CA TYR A 115 10.65 -2.84 12.11
C TYR A 115 10.90 -3.82 10.97
N ALA A 116 9.93 -4.70 10.73
CA ALA A 116 9.89 -5.59 9.58
C ALA A 116 8.56 -5.43 8.83
N GLU A 117 8.56 -5.60 7.52
CA GLU A 117 7.32 -5.60 6.74
C GLU A 117 6.62 -6.96 6.86
N ALA A 118 5.31 -6.94 7.08
CA ALA A 118 4.52 -8.16 7.24
C ALA A 118 3.99 -8.63 5.88
N ILE A 119 4.41 -9.81 5.44
CA ILE A 119 3.86 -10.47 4.26
C ILE A 119 2.64 -11.29 4.71
N THR A 120 1.44 -10.81 4.38
CA THR A 120 0.19 -11.50 4.74
C THR A 120 -0.29 -12.44 3.64
N GLY A 121 0.20 -12.28 2.41
CA GLY A 121 -0.21 -13.12 1.31
C GLY A 121 0.59 -12.86 0.03
N PHE A 122 0.10 -13.44 -1.06
CA PHE A 122 0.65 -13.24 -2.40
C PHE A 122 -0.48 -12.97 -3.37
N ASP A 123 -0.37 -11.89 -4.14
CA ASP A 123 -1.32 -11.55 -5.21
C ASP A 123 -0.76 -12.01 -6.56
N ALA A 124 -1.63 -12.56 -7.40
CA ALA A 124 -1.29 -13.13 -8.69
C ALA A 124 -1.77 -12.22 -9.83
N HIS A 125 -1.13 -11.05 -9.97
CA HIS A 125 -1.42 -10.11 -11.05
C HIS A 125 -0.27 -10.00 -12.05
N GLY A 126 -0.56 -9.58 -13.29
CA GLY A 126 0.48 -9.31 -14.30
C GLY A 126 1.28 -10.54 -14.75
N GLY A 127 0.73 -11.76 -14.58
CA GLY A 127 1.41 -13.01 -14.93
C GLY A 127 2.52 -13.45 -13.95
N GLY A 128 2.62 -12.79 -12.80
CA GLY A 128 3.53 -13.10 -11.70
C GLY A 128 2.80 -13.33 -10.38
N SER A 129 3.56 -13.66 -9.34
CA SER A 129 3.09 -13.69 -7.95
C SER A 129 3.92 -12.68 -7.16
N HIS A 130 3.24 -11.74 -6.50
CA HIS A 130 3.84 -10.62 -5.79
C HIS A 130 3.46 -10.70 -4.30
N PRO A 131 4.40 -10.48 -3.37
CA PRO A 131 4.07 -10.48 -1.95
C PRO A 131 3.15 -9.29 -1.63
N VAL A 132 2.08 -9.57 -0.90
CA VAL A 132 1.19 -8.54 -0.34
C VAL A 132 1.77 -8.16 1.02
N MET A 133 2.30 -6.94 1.08
CA MET A 133 2.86 -6.36 2.30
C MET A 133 1.78 -5.52 2.97
N GLU A 134 1.25 -6.02 4.08
CA GLU A 134 0.16 -5.38 4.80
C GLU A 134 0.63 -5.01 6.20
N GLY A 135 0.98 -3.73 6.39
CA GLY A 135 1.46 -3.21 7.66
C GLY A 135 2.90 -3.62 8.00
N ILE A 136 3.26 -3.39 9.25
CA ILE A 136 4.59 -3.66 9.79
C ILE A 136 4.50 -4.41 11.12
N VAL A 137 5.54 -5.17 11.42
CA VAL A 137 5.76 -5.79 12.72
C VAL A 137 6.83 -5.00 13.46
N ILE A 138 6.54 -4.64 14.72
CA ILE A 138 7.47 -3.95 15.62
C ILE A 138 7.50 -4.65 16.98
N CYS A 139 8.56 -4.42 17.76
CA CYS A 139 8.57 -4.86 19.15
C CYS A 139 7.53 -4.08 19.96
N LYS A 140 6.88 -4.78 20.90
CA LYS A 140 5.79 -4.24 21.75
C LYS A 140 6.21 -3.01 22.54
N GLU A 141 7.48 -2.91 22.91
CA GLU A 141 8.06 -1.78 23.64
C GLU A 141 7.87 -0.44 22.93
N TYR A 142 7.91 -0.44 21.59
CA TYR A 142 7.80 0.77 20.78
C TYR A 142 6.39 1.03 20.25
N GLU A 143 5.41 0.19 20.63
CA GLU A 143 4.04 0.27 20.13
C GLU A 143 3.42 1.63 20.42
N GLN A 144 3.48 2.08 21.68
CA GLN A 144 2.85 3.33 22.08
C GLN A 144 3.49 4.53 21.38
N THR A 145 4.81 4.58 21.31
CA THR A 145 5.55 5.65 20.64
C THR A 145 5.18 5.77 19.17
N LEU A 146 5.02 4.64 18.47
CA LEU A 146 4.61 4.66 17.08
C LEU A 146 3.15 5.09 16.90
N ARG A 147 2.24 4.61 17.76
CA ARG A 147 0.82 4.98 17.72
C ARG A 147 0.63 6.48 17.94
N ASP A 148 1.32 7.06 18.92
CA ASP A 148 1.28 8.50 19.19
C ASP A 148 1.80 9.31 18.00
N ALA A 149 2.91 8.89 17.39
CA ALA A 149 3.47 9.54 16.22
C ALA A 149 2.55 9.43 14.98
N LEU A 150 1.87 8.30 14.80
CA LEU A 150 0.88 8.10 13.75
C LEU A 150 -0.32 9.05 13.92
N GLU A 151 -0.85 9.16 15.14
CA GLU A 151 -1.96 10.05 15.45
C GLU A 151 -1.60 11.52 15.20
N GLN A 152 -0.43 11.95 15.66
CA GLN A 152 0.09 13.29 15.38
C GLN A 152 0.20 13.54 13.86
N GLN A 153 0.72 12.58 13.10
CA GLN A 153 0.85 12.72 11.65
C GLN A 153 -0.53 12.80 10.96
N LYS A 154 -1.51 12.02 11.41
CA LYS A 154 -2.90 12.09 10.93
C LYS A 154 -3.48 13.48 11.20
N GLN A 155 -3.29 14.02 12.40
CA GLN A 155 -3.79 15.35 12.75
C GLN A 155 -3.19 16.46 11.89
N ILE A 156 -1.87 16.45 11.69
CA ILE A 156 -1.16 17.41 10.82
C ILE A 156 -1.67 17.31 9.37
N ALA A 157 -1.92 16.09 8.89
CA ALA A 157 -2.44 15.89 7.54
C ALA A 157 -3.85 16.48 7.38
N ILE A 158 -4.73 16.27 8.35
CA ILE A 158 -6.09 16.82 8.37
C ILE A 158 -6.05 18.35 8.36
N GLU A 159 -5.25 18.96 9.24
CA GLU A 159 -5.13 20.42 9.31
C GLU A 159 -4.60 21.01 8.00
N LYS A 160 -3.61 20.36 7.38
CA LYS A 160 -3.08 20.78 6.08
C LYS A 160 -4.12 20.66 4.96
N GLU A 161 -4.99 19.65 5.00
CA GLU A 161 -6.08 19.53 4.04
C GLU A 161 -7.16 20.60 4.22
N ILE A 162 -7.49 20.94 5.47
CA ILE A 162 -8.42 22.02 5.79
C ILE A 162 -7.86 23.35 5.25
N LYS A 163 -6.61 23.68 5.59
CA LYS A 163 -5.96 24.90 5.10
C LYS A 163 -5.93 24.98 3.57
N LYS A 164 -5.60 23.88 2.89
CA LYS A 164 -5.65 23.81 1.41
C LYS A 164 -7.06 24.04 0.85
N LYS A 165 -8.09 23.53 1.50
CA LYS A 165 -9.49 23.74 1.10
C LYS A 165 -9.87 25.21 1.29
N GLU A 166 -9.51 25.82 2.41
CA GLU A 166 -9.72 27.24 2.69
C GLU A 166 -9.02 28.12 1.66
N ASP A 167 -7.73 27.88 1.40
CA ASP A 167 -6.95 28.61 0.38
C ASP A 167 -7.60 28.53 -1.00
N ARG A 168 -8.14 27.35 -1.36
CA ARG A 168 -8.86 27.16 -2.62
C ARG A 168 -10.17 27.94 -2.65
N ILE A 169 -10.91 27.99 -1.53
CA ILE A 169 -12.14 28.78 -1.40
C ILE A 169 -11.80 30.27 -1.59
N TYR A 170 -10.82 30.80 -0.87
CA TYR A 170 -10.39 32.19 -1.00
C TYR A 170 -9.91 32.54 -2.41
N LYS A 171 -9.12 31.67 -3.04
CA LYS A 171 -8.68 31.86 -4.44
C LYS A 171 -9.88 31.90 -5.40
N ASN A 172 -10.89 31.06 -5.21
CA ASN A 172 -12.09 31.05 -6.02
C ASN A 172 -12.94 32.30 -5.82
N TRP A 173 -13.13 32.75 -4.58
CA TRP A 173 -13.82 34.01 -4.28
C TRP A 173 -13.11 35.22 -4.88
N ARG A 174 -11.78 35.28 -4.76
CA ARG A 174 -10.97 36.34 -5.38
C ARG A 174 -11.16 36.36 -6.90
N LYS A 175 -11.17 35.20 -7.57
CA LYS A 175 -11.45 35.10 -9.01
C LYS A 175 -12.86 35.58 -9.37
N LEU A 176 -13.88 35.18 -8.60
CA LEU A 176 -15.27 35.58 -8.83
C LEU A 176 -15.44 37.10 -8.71
N ILE A 177 -14.94 37.69 -7.62
CA ILE A 177 -15.03 39.14 -7.36
C ILE A 177 -14.28 39.92 -8.45
N ARG A 178 -13.05 39.52 -8.80
CA ARG A 178 -12.29 40.15 -9.90
C ARG A 178 -13.06 40.06 -11.22
N GLY A 179 -13.66 38.91 -11.52
CA GLY A 179 -14.49 38.72 -12.72
C GLY A 179 -15.71 39.65 -12.75
N LEU A 180 -16.40 39.83 -11.61
CA LEU A 180 -17.53 40.75 -11.49
C LEU A 180 -17.11 42.22 -11.69
N ILE A 181 -16.00 42.64 -11.08
CA ILE A 181 -15.45 44.01 -11.25
C ILE A 181 -15.11 44.26 -12.73
N ILE A 182 -14.44 43.31 -13.39
CA ILE A 182 -14.10 43.41 -14.81
C ILE A 182 -15.37 43.53 -15.67
N LYS A 183 -16.38 42.68 -15.42
CA LYS A 183 -17.66 42.74 -16.12
C LYS A 183 -18.37 44.08 -15.94
N GLN A 184 -18.37 44.62 -14.71
CA GLN A 184 -18.96 45.92 -14.42
C GLN A 184 -18.20 47.06 -15.12
N ASN A 185 -16.86 47.02 -15.13
CA ASN A 185 -16.04 48.02 -15.81
C ASN A 185 -16.22 47.98 -17.33
N LEU A 186 -16.33 46.78 -17.91
CA LEU A 186 -16.69 46.61 -19.33
C LEU A 186 -18.07 47.21 -19.61
N ALA A 187 -19.09 46.85 -18.82
CA ALA A 187 -20.43 47.40 -18.99
C ALA A 187 -20.44 48.93 -18.93
N LYS A 188 -19.70 49.55 -18.01
CA LYS A 188 -19.59 51.03 -17.95
C LYS A 188 -18.88 51.64 -19.15
N LYS A 189 -17.84 51.00 -19.68
CA LYS A 189 -17.07 51.52 -20.83
C LYS A 189 -17.83 51.40 -22.15
N TYR A 190 -18.63 50.35 -22.30
CA TYR A 190 -19.41 50.09 -23.51
C TYR A 190 -20.87 50.53 -23.41
N ALA A 191 -21.34 51.03 -22.25
CA ALA A 191 -22.69 51.59 -22.10
C ALA A 191 -22.85 52.99 -22.73
N ASP A 192 -21.76 53.69 -23.03
CA ASP A 192 -21.78 54.98 -23.73
C ASP A 192 -21.66 54.84 -25.27
N ASP A 193 -21.34 53.65 -25.78
CA ASP A 193 -21.18 53.38 -27.23
C ASP A 193 -22.45 52.83 -27.90
N ASP A 194 -23.59 52.72 -27.19
CA ASP A 194 -24.89 52.41 -27.77
C ASP A 194 -25.54 53.66 -28.41
N ILE A 195 -24.82 54.32 -29.32
CA ILE A 195 -25.37 55.17 -30.38
C ILE A 195 -24.53 54.95 -31.66
N ASP A 196 -24.61 53.78 -32.28
CA ASP A 196 -24.98 53.60 -33.70
C ASP A 196 -24.84 52.13 -34.15
N GLY A 197 -25.85 51.63 -34.88
CA GLY A 197 -25.67 50.65 -35.97
C GLY A 197 -25.21 49.21 -35.68
N THR A 198 -26.18 48.30 -35.66
CA THR A 198 -26.25 47.03 -36.43
C THR A 198 -25.01 46.13 -36.57
N GLU A 199 -25.07 44.90 -36.03
CA GLU A 199 -25.03 43.60 -36.75
C GLU A 199 -24.70 42.44 -35.79
N MET A 200 -25.52 41.38 -35.85
CA MET A 200 -25.23 40.12 -35.18
C MET A 200 -24.08 39.40 -35.89
N ALA A 201 -22.85 39.56 -35.39
CA ALA A 201 -21.72 38.72 -35.79
C ALA A 201 -21.69 37.46 -34.92
N THR A 202 -22.12 36.34 -35.51
CA THR A 202 -21.82 34.98 -35.03
C THR A 202 -20.33 34.69 -35.13
N ASP A 203 -19.79 33.99 -34.13
CA ASP A 203 -18.44 33.42 -34.07
C ASP A 203 -17.26 34.42 -34.06
N ALA A 204 -16.93 34.89 -32.86
CA ALA A 204 -15.56 35.26 -32.51
C ALA A 204 -15.17 34.55 -31.22
N LYS A 205 -14.14 33.70 -31.32
CA LYS A 205 -13.42 33.06 -30.22
C LYS A 205 -13.19 34.08 -29.10
N TYR A 206 -13.92 33.95 -27.98
CA TYR A 206 -13.61 34.66 -26.75
C TYR A 206 -12.30 34.10 -26.18
N GLN A 207 -11.19 34.61 -26.68
CA GLN A 207 -9.90 34.48 -26.02
C GLN A 207 -9.95 35.38 -24.80
N TRP A 208 -10.06 34.78 -23.61
CA TRP A 208 -9.95 35.51 -22.36
C TRP A 208 -8.65 36.34 -22.35
N PRO A 209 -8.66 37.60 -21.88
CA PRO A 209 -7.42 38.35 -21.71
C PRO A 209 -6.53 37.55 -20.77
N ILE A 210 -5.32 37.23 -21.24
CA ILE A 210 -4.31 36.61 -20.39
C ILE A 210 -4.02 37.63 -19.30
N LEU A 211 -4.44 37.33 -18.08
CA LEU A 211 -4.15 38.16 -16.91
C LEU A 211 -2.62 38.33 -16.81
N PRO A 212 -2.12 39.53 -16.48
CA PRO A 212 -0.73 39.67 -16.06
C PRO A 212 -0.46 38.67 -14.95
N LYS A 213 0.68 37.97 -15.01
CA LYS A 213 1.17 37.23 -13.85
C LYS A 213 1.39 38.27 -12.74
N ASP A 214 0.71 38.06 -11.61
CA ASP A 214 1.05 38.75 -10.37
C ASP A 214 2.44 38.22 -9.98
N ASP A 215 3.51 38.96 -10.32
CA ASP A 215 4.90 38.64 -9.91
C ASP A 215 5.14 38.98 -8.42
N ASN A 216 4.10 38.93 -7.59
CA ASN A 216 4.19 39.22 -6.15
C ASN A 216 3.90 37.97 -5.33
N ASP A 217 4.56 36.87 -5.71
CA ASP A 217 4.90 35.77 -4.80
C ASP A 217 6.18 36.18 -4.02
N ASN A 218 6.11 37.26 -3.24
CA ASN A 218 7.07 37.45 -2.16
C ASN A 218 6.53 36.71 -0.94
N ASP A 219 6.93 35.45 -0.84
CA ASP A 219 6.88 34.66 0.40
C ASP A 219 7.88 35.25 1.42
N GLU A 220 7.63 36.45 1.91
CA GLU A 220 8.28 37.04 3.09
C GLU A 220 7.19 37.69 3.95
N ASP A 221 6.61 36.89 4.85
CA ASP A 221 6.22 37.27 6.21
C ASP A 221 5.11 36.35 6.72
N PHE A 222 5.53 35.26 7.36
CA PHE A 222 4.86 34.67 8.53
C PHE A 222 5.91 33.78 9.23
N MET A 223 6.82 34.42 9.97
CA MET A 223 7.38 33.83 11.20
C MET A 223 6.37 33.98 12.32
#